data_AF-A0A2N5G6M9-F1
#
_entry.id   AF-A0A2N5G6M9-F1
#
_cell.length_a   1.000
_cell.length_b   1.000
_cell.length_c   1.000
_cell.angle_alpha   90.00
_cell.angle_beta   90.00
_cell.angle_gamma   90.00
#
_symmetry.space_group_name_H-M   'P 1'
#
loop_
_entity.id
_entity.type
_entity.pdbx_description
1 polymer ?
#
loop_
_entity_poly.entity_id
_entity_poly.type
_entity_poly.pdbx_seq_one_letter_code
_entity_poly.pdbx_strand_id
1 'polypeptide(L)'
;MKVKDICLSIILHGFLGYLFVVFMNHLTKLANAMNNFFTGGSLMLAGVMLFGAISDRVAPYHEYKFSHPLKLAGSVSFVLVVIITLLI
;
A
#
# COMPACT_ATOMS: atom_id res chain seq x y z
N MET A 1 2.96 -4.39 -24.76
CA MET A 1 2.59 -5.00 -23.46
C MET A 1 1.41 -5.92 -23.68
N LYS A 2 1.45 -7.16 -23.20
CA LYS A 2 0.27 -8.03 -23.31
C LYS A 2 -0.76 -7.56 -22.28
N VAL A 3 -2.03 -7.50 -22.67
CA VAL A 3 -3.16 -7.08 -21.80
C VAL A 3 -3.17 -7.85 -20.47
N LYS A 4 -2.71 -9.12 -20.50
CA LYS A 4 -2.55 -9.98 -19.32
C LYS A 4 -1.65 -9.37 -18.24
N ASP A 5 -0.52 -8.75 -18.62
CA ASP A 5 0.46 -8.22 -17.68
C ASP A 5 -0.08 -6.94 -16.99
N ILE A 6 -0.85 -6.15 -17.73
CA ILE A 6 -1.56 -4.96 -17.22
C ILE A 6 -2.63 -5.38 -16.23
N CYS A 7 -3.43 -6.40 -16.57
CA CYS A 7 -4.51 -6.89 -15.71
C CYS A 7 -3.98 -7.47 -14.39
N LEU A 8 -2.91 -8.28 -14.46
CA LEU A 8 -2.24 -8.82 -13.26
C LEU A 8 -1.66 -7.70 -12.39
N SER A 9 -1.07 -6.67 -13.00
CA SER A 9 -0.56 -5.52 -12.27
C SER A 9 -1.68 -4.79 -11.52
N ILE A 10 -2.81 -4.51 -12.17
CA ILE A 10 -3.97 -3.84 -11.54
C ILE A 10 -4.51 -4.65 -10.37
N ILE A 11 -4.70 -5.97 -10.56
CA ILE A 11 -5.22 -6.86 -9.51
C ILE A 11 -4.27 -6.89 -8.31
N LEU A 12 -2.97 -7.07 -8.56
CA LEU A 12 -1.97 -7.16 -7.50
C LEU A 12 -1.89 -5.85 -6.71
N HIS A 13 -1.84 -4.70 -7.38
CA HIS A 13 -1.74 -3.40 -6.73
C HIS A 13 -3.04 -2.98 -6.03
N GLY A 14 -4.20 -3.31 -6.60
CA GLY A 14 -5.48 -3.10 -5.95
C GLY A 14 -5.59 -3.92 -4.67
N PHE A 15 -5.19 -5.20 -4.70
CA PHE A 15 -5.14 -6.04 -3.51
C PHE A 15 -4.14 -5.53 -2.46
N LEU A 16 -2.97 -5.07 -2.89
CA LEU A 16 -1.98 -4.45 -2.01
C LEU A 16 -2.54 -3.19 -1.32
N GLY A 17 -3.29 -2.36 -2.06
CA GLY A 17 -3.97 -1.18 -1.53
C GLY A 17 -5.01 -1.55 -0.48
N TYR A 18 -5.81 -2.58 -0.73
CA TYR A 18 -6.76 -3.10 0.25
C TYR A 18 -6.06 -3.59 1.53
N LEU A 19 -5.00 -4.39 1.39
CA LEU A 19 -4.20 -4.85 2.52
C LEU A 19 -3.58 -3.70 3.30
N PHE A 20 -3.13 -2.65 2.61
CA PHE A 20 -2.59 -1.45 3.26
C PHE A 20 -3.63 -0.79 4.15
N VAL A 21 -4.86 -0.63 3.68
CA VAL A 21 -5.94 -0.03 4.49
C VAL A 21 -6.23 -0.88 5.72
N VAL A 22 -6.40 -2.20 5.56
CA VAL A 22 -6.64 -3.12 6.68
C VAL A 22 -5.50 -3.04 7.71
N PHE A 23 -4.26 -3.04 7.22
CA PHE A 23 -3.08 -2.92 8.06
C PHE A 23 -3.04 -1.59 8.81
N MET A 24 -3.25 -0.46 8.12
CA MET A 24 -3.28 0.86 8.73
C MET A 24 -4.39 0.99 9.77
N ASN A 25 -5.56 0.40 9.53
CA ASN A 25 -6.68 0.42 10.46
C ASN A 25 -6.40 -0.38 11.75
N HIS A 26 -5.66 -1.49 11.63
CA HIS A 26 -5.19 -2.23 12.79
C HIS A 26 -4.10 -1.43 13.54
N LEU A 27 -3.20 -0.81 12.80
CA LEU A 27 -2.07 -0.07 13.35
C LEU A 27 -2.51 1.21 14.08
N THR A 28 -3.48 1.95 13.56
CA THR A 28 -4.06 3.12 14.24
C THR A 28 -4.76 2.74 15.54
N LYS A 29 -5.52 1.63 15.55
CA LYS A 29 -6.16 1.12 16.78
C LYS A 29 -5.11 0.77 17.82
N LEU A 30 -4.03 0.10 17.41
CA LEU A 30 -2.93 -0.24 18.31
C LEU A 30 -2.22 1.02 18.82
N ALA A 31 -1.91 1.97 17.93
CA ALA A 31 -1.27 3.24 18.29
C ALA A 31 -2.11 4.06 19.28
N ASN A 32 -3.43 4.16 19.06
CA ASN A 32 -4.34 4.85 19.97
C ASN A 32 -4.43 4.16 21.33
N ALA A 33 -4.35 2.83 21.39
CA ALA A 33 -4.37 2.07 22.65
C ALA A 33 -3.12 2.32 23.51
N MET A 34 -2.00 2.76 22.93
CA MET A 34 -0.75 3.02 23.68
C MET A 34 -0.80 4.30 24.52
N ASN A 35 -1.81 5.15 24.35
CA ASN A 35 -2.06 6.38 25.11
C ASN A 35 -0.84 7.33 25.22
N ASN A 36 0.14 7.19 24.32
CA ASN A 36 1.33 8.03 24.21
C ASN A 36 1.56 8.36 22.73
N PHE A 37 1.46 9.64 22.40
CA PHE A 37 1.58 10.15 21.04
C PHE A 37 2.91 9.77 20.38
N PHE A 38 4.03 9.83 21.11
CA PHE A 38 5.34 9.51 20.56
C PHE A 38 5.47 8.03 20.22
N THR A 39 5.03 7.15 21.12
CA THR A 39 5.08 5.70 20.91
C THR A 39 4.14 5.29 19.77
N GLY A 40 2.90 5.79 19.78
CA GLY A 40 1.93 5.55 18.70
C GLY A 40 2.43 6.06 17.35
N GLY A 41 2.96 7.28 17.29
CA GLY A 41 3.53 7.85 16.07
C GLY A 41 4.74 7.07 15.53
N SER A 42 5.64 6.63 16.42
CA SER A 42 6.79 5.80 16.04
C SER A 42 6.38 4.43 15.50
N LEU A 43 5.34 3.82 16.09
CA LEU A 43 4.75 2.58 15.61
C LEU A 43 4.12 2.77 14.22
N MET A 44 3.44 3.90 13.99
CA MET A 44 2.89 4.25 12.69
C MET A 44 3.96 4.37 11.61
N LEU A 45 5.04 5.11 11.89
CA LEU A 45 6.17 5.23 10.98
C LEU A 45 6.82 3.87 10.66
N ALA A 46 7.08 3.07 11.69
CA ALA A 46 7.65 1.74 11.54
C ALA A 46 6.74 0.81 10.72
N GLY A 47 5.42 0.85 10.97
CA GLY A 47 4.43 0.08 10.24
C GLY A 47 4.40 0.42 8.76
N VAL A 48 4.38 1.71 8.41
CA VAL A 48 4.40 2.15 7.00
C VAL A 48 5.69 1.72 6.30
N MET A 49 6.84 1.84 6.96
CA MET A 49 8.12 1.37 6.40
C MET A 49 8.14 -0.15 6.18
N LEU A 50 7.65 -0.93 7.14
CA LEU A 50 7.52 -2.39 7.03
C LEU A 50 6.61 -2.78 5.87
N PHE A 51 5.45 -2.13 5.76
CA PHE A 51 4.52 -2.41 4.67
C PHE A 51 5.12 -2.05 3.31
N GLY A 52 5.85 -0.93 3.22
CA GLY A 52 6.60 -0.55 2.02
C GLY A 52 7.64 -1.61 1.63
N ALA A 53 8.41 -2.12 2.60
CA ALA A 53 9.40 -3.17 2.35
C ALA A 53 8.77 -4.50 1.91
N ILE A 54 7.62 -4.87 2.46
CA ILE A 54 6.86 -6.05 2.02
C ILE A 54 6.32 -5.83 0.60
N SER A 55 5.76 -4.66 0.34
CA SER A 55 5.21 -4.28 -0.95
C SER A 55 6.26 -4.36 -2.06
N ASP A 56 7.47 -3.86 -1.81
CA ASP A 56 8.59 -3.89 -2.77
C ASP A 56 9.12 -5.31 -3.01
N ARG A 57 8.96 -6.24 -2.07
CA ARG A 57 9.31 -7.66 -2.27
C ARG A 57 8.24 -8.43 -3.04
N VAL A 58 6.97 -8.13 -2.80
CA VAL A 58 5.82 -8.82 -3.43
C VAL A 58 5.62 -8.34 -4.86
N ALA A 59 5.78 -7.05 -5.10
CA ALA A 59 5.75 -6.44 -6.42
C ALA A 59 7.05 -5.63 -6.58
N PRO A 60 8.09 -6.16 -7.24
CA PRO A 60 9.34 -5.44 -7.41
C PRO A 60 9.12 -4.18 -8.25
N TYR A 61 8.86 -3.06 -7.57
CA TYR A 61 8.69 -1.74 -8.18
C TYR A 61 9.96 -1.29 -8.89
N HIS A 62 11.09 -1.91 -8.58
CA HIS A 62 12.42 -1.63 -9.13
C HIS A 62 12.67 -2.17 -10.53
N GLU A 63 11.93 -3.19 -11.00
CA GLU A 63 12.16 -3.74 -12.35
C GLU A 63 11.63 -2.84 -13.47
N TYR A 64 10.76 -1.87 -13.15
CA TYR A 64 10.17 -0.97 -14.13
C TYR A 64 10.50 0.50 -13.84
N LYS A 65 10.95 1.23 -14.87
CA LYS A 65 11.17 2.70 -14.81
C LYS A 65 9.93 3.40 -14.25
N PHE A 66 10.13 4.49 -13.51
CA PHE A 66 9.03 5.29 -12.93
C PHE A 66 8.01 5.78 -13.97
N SER A 67 8.44 5.98 -15.21
CA SER A 67 7.64 6.36 -16.37
C SER A 67 6.97 5.18 -17.11
N HIS A 68 7.11 3.95 -16.62
CA HIS A 68 6.46 2.79 -17.22
C HIS A 68 4.96 2.81 -16.89
N PRO A 69 4.05 2.72 -17.87
CA PRO A 69 2.61 2.80 -17.65
C PRO A 69 2.07 1.75 -16.68
N LEU A 70 2.80 0.64 -16.52
CA LEU A 70 2.48 -0.42 -15.55
C LEU A 70 2.64 0.04 -14.09
N LYS A 71 3.68 0.83 -13.79
CA LYS A 71 3.98 1.34 -12.45
C LYS A 71 3.03 2.48 -12.08
N LEU A 72 2.70 3.34 -13.04
CA LEU A 72 1.68 4.38 -12.90
C LEU A 72 0.28 3.77 -12.66
N ALA A 73 -0.12 2.79 -13.46
CA ALA A 73 -1.41 2.11 -13.28
C ALA A 73 -1.50 1.44 -11.89
N GLY A 74 -0.43 0.75 -11.47
CA GLY A 74 -0.36 0.14 -10.14
C GLY A 74 -0.45 1.15 -9.00
N SER A 75 0.33 2.24 -9.04
CA SER A 75 0.28 3.30 -8.02
C SER A 75 -1.08 4.01 -7.98
N VAL A 76 -1.69 4.28 -9.14
CA VAL A 76 -3.03 4.88 -9.20
C VAL A 76 -4.06 3.93 -8.60
N SER A 77 -4.07 2.65 -8.98
CA SER A 77 -4.99 1.65 -8.40
C SER A 77 -4.82 1.50 -6.89
N PHE A 78 -3.59 1.52 -6.38
CA PHE A 78 -3.32 1.49 -4.95
C PHE A 78 -3.96 2.70 -4.23
N VAL A 79 -3.71 3.91 -4.72
CA VAL A 79 -4.27 5.15 -4.14
C VAL A 79 -5.80 5.16 -4.23
N LEU A 80 -6.35 4.69 -5.35
CA LEU A 80 -7.79 4.67 -5.60
C LEU A 80 -8.52 3.72 -4.63
N VAL A 81 -7.98 2.54 -4.38
CA VAL A 81 -8.53 1.60 -3.39
C VAL A 81 -8.44 2.17 -1.98
N VAL A 82 -7.33 2.84 -1.63
CA VAL A 82 -7.18 3.50 -0.34
C VAL A 82 -8.24 4.58 -0.13
N ILE A 83 -8.46 5.45 -1.12
CA ILE A 83 -9.47 6.51 -1.05
C ILE A 83 -10.88 5.93 -0.95
N ILE A 84 -11.24 4.96 -1.79
CA ILE A 84 -12.57 4.33 -1.77
C ILE A 84 -12.83 3.68 -0.42
N THR A 85 -11.86 2.92 0.12
CA THR A 85 -12.05 2.17 1.36
C THR A 85 -12.11 3.09 2.59
N LEU A 86 -11.53 4.29 2.52
CA LEU A 86 -11.67 5.30 3.58
C LEU A 86 -12.98 6.09 3.50
N LEU A 87 -13.62 6.13 2.34
CA LEU A 87 -14.88 6.86 2.09
C LEU A 87 -16.14 6.03 2.37
N ILE A 88 -16.00 4.70 2.43
CA ILE A 88 -17.06 3.73 2.78
C ILE A 88 -17.03 3.48 4.29
#